data_AF-K9UU90-F1
#
_entry.id   AF-K9UU90-F1
#
_cell.length_a   1.000
_cell.length_b   1.000
_cell.length_c   1.000
_cell.angle_alpha   90.00
_cell.angle_beta   90.00
_cell.angle_gamma   90.00
#
_symmetry.space_group_name_H-M   'P 1'
#
loop_
_entity.id
_entity.type
_entity.pdbx_description
1 polymer ?
#
loop_
_entity_poly.entity_id
_entity_poly.type
_entity_poly.pdbx_seq_one_letter_code
_entity_poly.pdbx_strand_id
1 'polypeptide(L)'
;MVAATIYPTTQADISNLADATISIVEQAFSLALKKRLLSHQEYKQLLDSIGWSLKESKLYLKVANAFSSFSPDNLQEVEPHTIFDLAKHAKKYSQVIESLKDCGKITQEKVHEFILAHRKPKPPKSNKPTIWKTGRDGEPVCRIPDIMEDDMQTGSIIQREMDENGKIAQRVIREAVELWKAVQEGRLIVKDVEEDIESPPSTNSKFETEDFVTQNEPEVELNFNTFVETREDSNNVILNEVETPQSTNGVSNNQTLAFKEIVETLTRVESWLEVMDIIDNYPPSTKSHIWGLLDNATQERFHELKREYLENQDKPLQVNDKVMWEKCPGNIYSWQPFVITTIEDGKAMLDCFNRPVSLEELTKCRE
;
A
#
# COMPACT_ATOMS: atom_id res chain seq x y z
N MET A 1 -25.85 -1.72 43.55
CA MET A 1 -24.59 -1.67 42.78
C MET A 1 -24.04 -3.08 42.73
N VAL A 2 -24.15 -3.75 41.59
CA VAL A 2 -23.59 -5.10 41.40
C VAL A 2 -22.28 -4.91 40.65
N ALA A 3 -21.18 -5.10 41.36
CA ALA A 3 -19.85 -5.11 40.77
C ALA A 3 -19.77 -6.34 39.85
N ALA A 4 -19.85 -6.11 38.54
CA ALA A 4 -19.54 -7.14 37.56
C ALA A 4 -18.02 -7.31 37.56
N THR A 5 -17.58 -8.39 38.19
CA THR A 5 -16.21 -8.87 38.19
C THR A 5 -15.75 -9.04 36.74
N ILE A 6 -14.79 -8.23 36.32
CA ILE A 6 -14.09 -8.37 35.05
C ILE A 6 -13.19 -9.60 35.21
N TYR A 7 -13.67 -10.76 34.75
CA TYR A 7 -12.81 -11.92 34.59
C TYR A 7 -11.74 -11.59 33.52
N PRO A 8 -10.46 -11.89 33.77
CA PRO A 8 -9.48 -11.93 32.70
C PRO A 8 -9.89 -13.05 31.74
N THR A 9 -10.02 -12.67 30.47
CA THR A 9 -10.23 -13.55 29.32
C THR A 9 -9.31 -14.77 29.44
N THR A 10 -9.90 -15.96 29.29
CA THR A 10 -9.19 -17.22 29.15
C THR A 10 -8.05 -17.02 28.16
N GLN A 11 -6.82 -17.15 28.66
CA GLN A 11 -5.63 -17.33 27.86
C GLN A 11 -5.81 -18.71 27.22
N ALA A 12 -6.56 -18.75 26.11
CA ALA A 12 -6.83 -19.97 25.38
C ALA A 12 -5.47 -20.52 24.93
N ASP A 13 -5.20 -21.75 25.33
CA ASP A 13 -4.04 -22.50 24.89
C ASP A 13 -4.27 -22.79 23.41
N ILE A 14 -3.75 -21.93 22.52
CA ILE A 14 -3.94 -22.01 21.05
C ILE A 14 -3.08 -23.14 20.45
N SER A 15 -2.83 -24.21 21.22
CA SER A 15 -1.98 -25.33 20.81
C SER A 15 -2.69 -26.25 19.81
N ASN A 16 -4.01 -26.11 19.63
CA ASN A 16 -4.83 -26.89 18.71
C ASN A 16 -5.75 -26.02 17.82
N LEU A 17 -5.88 -26.41 16.55
CA LEU A 17 -6.72 -25.75 15.54
C LEU A 17 -8.19 -25.66 15.96
N ALA A 18 -8.70 -26.71 16.60
CA ALA A 18 -10.09 -26.76 17.05
C ALA A 18 -10.39 -25.70 18.11
N ASP A 19 -9.49 -25.58 19.10
CA ASP A 19 -9.61 -24.60 20.19
C ASP A 19 -9.47 -23.17 19.65
N ALA A 20 -8.62 -22.96 18.62
CA ALA A 20 -8.51 -21.68 17.94
C ALA A 20 -9.84 -21.27 17.26
N THR A 21 -10.50 -22.19 16.54
CA THR A 21 -11.79 -21.88 15.91
C THR A 21 -12.87 -21.59 16.94
N ILE A 22 -12.97 -22.40 18.00
CA ILE A 22 -13.91 -22.17 19.09
C ILE A 22 -13.68 -20.78 19.70
N SER A 23 -12.43 -20.47 20.07
CA SER A 23 -12.07 -19.19 20.68
C SER A 23 -12.44 -17.99 19.79
N ILE A 24 -12.22 -18.11 18.47
CA ILE A 24 -12.57 -17.05 17.51
C ILE A 24 -14.09 -16.83 17.46
N VAL A 25 -14.88 -17.90 17.41
CA VAL A 25 -16.34 -17.80 17.33
C VAL A 25 -16.92 -17.29 18.66
N GLU A 26 -16.41 -17.76 19.80
CA GLU A 26 -16.80 -17.25 21.13
C GLU A 26 -16.49 -15.75 21.28
N GLN A 27 -15.28 -15.35 20.90
CA GLN A 27 -14.87 -13.95 20.95
C GLN A 27 -15.73 -13.09 20.03
N ALA A 28 -16.09 -13.60 18.84
CA ALA A 28 -17.01 -12.92 17.93
C ALA A 28 -18.39 -12.70 18.57
N PHE A 29 -18.96 -13.72 19.20
CA PHE A 29 -20.26 -13.63 19.89
C PHE A 29 -20.20 -12.68 21.09
N SER A 30 -19.15 -12.77 21.89
CA SER A 30 -18.90 -11.85 23.02
C SER A 30 -18.81 -10.40 22.56
N LEU A 31 -18.07 -10.11 21.49
CA LEU A 31 -17.96 -8.77 20.92
C LEU A 31 -19.30 -8.25 20.37
N ALA A 32 -20.09 -9.11 19.73
CA ALA A 32 -21.42 -8.74 19.25
C ALA A 32 -22.38 -8.41 20.41
N LEU A 33 -22.34 -9.18 21.49
CA LEU A 33 -23.10 -8.90 22.71
C LEU A 33 -22.69 -7.55 23.32
N LYS A 34 -21.39 -7.33 23.51
CA LYS A 34 -20.85 -6.08 24.08
C LYS A 34 -21.21 -4.87 23.22
N LYS A 35 -21.10 -4.99 21.89
CA LYS A 35 -21.48 -3.91 20.96
C LYS A 35 -22.98 -3.56 21.02
N ARG A 36 -23.84 -4.53 21.32
CA ARG A 36 -25.28 -4.31 21.49
C ARG A 36 -25.61 -3.62 22.82
N LEU A 37 -24.84 -3.91 23.87
CA LEU A 37 -25.09 -3.42 25.23
C LEU A 37 -24.45 -2.06 25.52
N LEU A 38 -23.28 -1.81 24.94
CA LEU A 38 -22.50 -0.60 25.17
C LEU A 38 -22.85 0.50 24.15
N SER A 39 -22.73 1.75 24.58
CA SER A 39 -22.72 2.87 23.65
C SER A 39 -21.49 2.80 22.73
N HIS A 40 -21.52 3.56 21.63
CA HIS A 40 -20.40 3.60 20.68
C HIS A 40 -19.07 4.02 21.34
N GLN A 41 -19.11 4.96 22.29
CA GLN A 41 -17.91 5.45 22.99
C GLN A 41 -17.38 4.40 23.97
N GLU A 42 -18.24 3.77 24.77
CA GLU A 42 -17.85 2.71 25.69
C GLU A 42 -17.31 1.47 24.97
N TYR A 43 -17.93 1.11 23.83
CA TYR A 43 -17.43 0.03 22.99
C TYR A 43 -16.05 0.35 22.41
N LYS A 44 -15.81 1.60 21.99
CA LYS A 44 -14.49 2.02 21.50
C LYS A 44 -13.45 1.95 22.63
N GLN A 45 -13.76 2.45 23.83
CA GLN A 45 -12.87 2.37 24.99
C GLN A 45 -12.53 0.92 25.37
N LEU A 46 -13.51 0.01 25.28
CA LEU A 46 -13.29 -1.41 25.48
C LEU A 46 -12.33 -2.00 24.44
N LEU A 47 -12.45 -1.62 23.17
CA LEU A 47 -11.54 -2.08 22.13
C LEU A 47 -10.13 -1.52 22.33
N ASP A 48 -10.04 -0.22 22.64
CA ASP A 48 -8.77 0.45 22.92
C ASP A 48 -8.06 -0.20 24.13
N SER A 49 -8.80 -0.62 25.17
CA SER A 49 -8.22 -1.28 26.35
C SER A 49 -7.67 -2.69 26.09
N ILE A 50 -8.14 -3.37 25.05
CA ILE A 50 -7.60 -4.67 24.60
C ILE A 50 -6.65 -4.53 23.39
N GLY A 51 -6.29 -3.30 23.01
CA GLY A 51 -5.39 -3.00 21.89
C GLY A 51 -5.99 -3.28 20.51
N TRP A 52 -7.31 -3.35 20.38
CA TRP A 52 -7.99 -3.63 19.12
C TRP A 52 -8.53 -2.38 18.46
N SER A 53 -8.46 -2.34 17.13
CA SER A 53 -9.08 -1.31 16.32
C SER A 53 -10.56 -1.60 16.01
N LEU A 54 -11.30 -0.54 15.64
CA LEU A 54 -12.65 -0.68 15.07
C LEU A 54 -12.68 -1.50 13.77
N LYS A 55 -11.55 -1.63 13.06
CA LYS A 55 -11.48 -2.43 11.82
C LYS A 55 -11.40 -3.92 12.14
N GLU A 56 -10.58 -4.32 13.11
CA GLU A 56 -10.46 -5.71 13.55
C GLU A 56 -11.76 -6.21 14.16
N SER A 57 -12.40 -5.42 15.03
CA SER A 57 -13.69 -5.81 15.61
C SER A 57 -14.77 -6.03 14.55
N LYS A 58 -14.77 -5.25 13.45
CA LYS A 58 -15.70 -5.46 12.33
C LYS A 58 -15.56 -6.84 11.68
N LEU A 59 -14.37 -7.45 11.66
CA LEU A 59 -14.19 -8.81 11.13
C LEU A 59 -14.91 -9.83 12.02
N TYR A 60 -14.68 -9.76 13.33
CA TYR A 60 -15.35 -10.63 14.31
C TYR A 60 -16.86 -10.42 14.34
N LEU A 61 -17.34 -9.18 14.21
CA LEU A 61 -18.77 -8.91 14.12
C LEU A 61 -19.41 -9.52 12.87
N LYS A 62 -18.69 -9.62 11.74
CA LYS A 62 -19.19 -10.36 10.57
C LYS A 62 -19.30 -11.85 10.86
N VAL A 63 -18.32 -12.43 11.55
CA VAL A 63 -18.37 -13.84 11.99
C VAL A 63 -19.58 -14.05 12.89
N ALA A 64 -19.78 -13.20 13.90
CA ALA A 64 -20.92 -13.27 14.80
C ALA A 64 -22.26 -13.21 14.06
N ASN A 65 -22.39 -12.31 13.08
CA ASN A 65 -23.60 -12.19 12.28
C ASN A 65 -23.84 -13.37 11.33
N ALA A 66 -22.77 -13.90 10.72
CA ALA A 66 -22.89 -15.01 9.77
C ALA A 66 -23.22 -16.33 10.49
N PHE A 67 -22.65 -16.54 11.67
CA PHE A 67 -22.75 -17.79 12.41
C PHE A 67 -23.62 -17.70 13.67
N SER A 68 -24.47 -16.68 13.81
CA SER A 68 -25.30 -16.45 15.01
C SER A 68 -26.24 -17.60 15.39
N SER A 69 -26.47 -18.55 14.46
CA SER A 69 -27.31 -19.74 14.68
C SER A 69 -26.52 -20.99 15.09
N PHE A 70 -25.19 -20.92 15.23
CA PHE A 70 -24.34 -22.07 15.53
C PHE A 70 -23.78 -21.97 16.95
N SER A 71 -23.57 -23.13 17.61
CA SER A 71 -22.67 -23.19 18.78
C SER A 71 -21.23 -23.12 18.30
N PRO A 72 -20.29 -22.50 19.05
CA PRO A 72 -18.86 -22.54 18.73
C PRO A 72 -18.34 -23.97 18.52
N ASP A 73 -18.80 -24.92 19.35
CA ASP A 73 -18.40 -26.35 19.26
C ASP A 73 -18.78 -26.99 17.93
N ASN A 74 -19.88 -26.54 17.31
CA ASN A 74 -20.34 -27.09 16.03
C ASN A 74 -19.34 -26.77 14.91
N LEU A 75 -18.51 -25.74 15.07
CA LEU A 75 -17.57 -25.27 14.04
C LEU A 75 -16.12 -25.65 14.34
N GLN A 76 -15.86 -26.41 15.42
CA GLN A 76 -14.50 -26.72 15.87
C GLN A 76 -13.64 -27.48 14.84
N GLU A 77 -14.25 -28.23 13.92
CA GLU A 77 -13.54 -28.96 12.86
C GLU A 77 -13.43 -28.16 11.54
N VAL A 78 -13.75 -26.86 11.57
CA VAL A 78 -13.57 -25.92 10.47
C VAL A 78 -12.36 -25.05 10.75
N GLU A 79 -11.56 -24.78 9.73
CA GLU A 79 -10.38 -23.93 9.88
C GLU A 79 -10.76 -22.46 10.17
N PRO A 80 -10.02 -21.76 11.05
CA PRO A 80 -10.24 -20.34 11.32
C PRO A 80 -10.33 -19.46 10.08
N HIS A 81 -9.44 -19.71 9.10
CA HIS A 81 -9.42 -18.97 7.85
C HIS A 81 -10.74 -19.11 7.08
N THR A 82 -11.27 -20.33 7.01
CA THR A 82 -12.54 -20.65 6.36
C THR A 82 -13.71 -19.94 7.03
N ILE A 83 -13.73 -19.87 8.37
CA ILE A 83 -14.73 -19.12 9.13
C ILE A 83 -14.73 -17.64 8.74
N PHE A 84 -13.55 -17.02 8.69
CA PHE A 84 -13.44 -15.62 8.28
C PHE A 84 -13.85 -15.40 6.82
N ASP A 85 -13.49 -16.29 5.91
CA ASP A 85 -13.83 -16.18 4.49
C ASP A 85 -15.34 -16.31 4.22
N LEU A 86 -15.99 -17.29 4.85
CA LEU A 86 -17.43 -17.47 4.79
C LEU A 86 -18.15 -16.23 5.34
N ALA A 87 -17.71 -15.70 6.48
CA ALA A 87 -18.29 -14.51 7.10
C ALA A 87 -18.06 -13.23 6.28
N LYS A 88 -16.84 -13.04 5.75
CA LYS A 88 -16.46 -11.89 4.92
C LYS A 88 -17.33 -11.81 3.66
N HIS A 89 -17.69 -12.96 3.11
CA HIS A 89 -18.48 -13.10 1.89
C HIS A 89 -19.85 -13.75 2.14
N ALA A 90 -20.48 -13.48 3.30
CA ALA A 90 -21.72 -14.14 3.73
C ALA A 90 -22.86 -14.08 2.69
N LYS A 91 -22.98 -13.00 1.90
CA LYS A 91 -23.97 -12.91 0.81
C LYS A 91 -23.73 -13.90 -0.33
N LYS A 92 -22.46 -14.19 -0.63
CA LYS A 92 -22.07 -15.15 -1.68
C LYS A 92 -22.24 -16.59 -1.18
N TYR A 93 -21.95 -16.81 0.10
CA TYR A 93 -21.98 -18.13 0.73
C TYR A 93 -23.22 -18.38 1.59
N SER A 94 -24.30 -17.60 1.42
CA SER A 94 -25.49 -17.70 2.27
C SER A 94 -26.11 -19.10 2.21
N GLN A 95 -26.19 -19.68 1.01
CA GLN A 95 -26.69 -21.04 0.80
C GLN A 95 -25.78 -22.11 1.43
N VAL A 96 -24.47 -21.89 1.43
CA VAL A 96 -23.51 -22.77 2.11
C VAL A 96 -23.74 -22.70 3.62
N ILE A 97 -23.81 -21.50 4.19
CA ILE A 97 -24.04 -21.29 5.62
C ILE A 97 -25.40 -21.86 6.06
N GLU A 98 -26.44 -21.75 5.23
CA GLU A 98 -27.74 -22.38 5.49
C GLU A 98 -27.64 -23.90 5.46
N SER A 99 -26.99 -24.48 4.44
CA SER A 99 -26.81 -25.94 4.33
C SER A 99 -26.01 -26.54 5.49
N LEU A 100 -25.11 -25.76 6.09
CA LEU A 100 -24.36 -26.19 7.28
C LEU A 100 -25.24 -26.36 8.52
N LYS A 101 -26.41 -25.69 8.61
CA LYS A 101 -27.31 -25.81 9.77
C LYS A 101 -27.96 -27.18 9.86
N ASP A 102 -28.24 -27.80 8.71
CA ASP A 102 -28.85 -29.12 8.62
C ASP A 102 -27.79 -30.25 8.64
N CYS A 103 -26.51 -29.88 8.73
CA CYS A 103 -25.40 -30.83 8.78
C CYS A 103 -25.15 -31.27 10.24
N GLY A 104 -25.27 -32.57 10.53
CA GLY A 104 -25.07 -33.08 11.89
C GLY A 104 -23.64 -32.91 12.40
N LYS A 105 -22.63 -33.08 11.54
CA LYS A 105 -21.22 -32.88 11.88
C LYS A 105 -20.56 -32.01 10.81
N ILE A 106 -20.19 -30.78 11.19
CA ILE A 106 -19.57 -29.82 10.28
C ILE A 106 -18.05 -29.99 10.34
N THR A 107 -17.45 -30.41 9.22
CA THR A 107 -16.00 -30.51 9.04
C THR A 107 -15.54 -29.61 7.89
N GLN A 108 -14.23 -29.32 7.82
CA GLN A 108 -13.65 -28.56 6.72
C GLN A 108 -13.98 -29.15 5.34
N GLU A 109 -13.96 -30.48 5.19
CA GLU A 109 -14.30 -31.17 3.94
C GLU A 109 -15.77 -30.94 3.57
N LYS A 110 -16.68 -31.00 4.54
CA LYS A 110 -18.11 -30.74 4.29
C LYS A 110 -18.35 -29.31 3.86
N VAL A 111 -17.65 -28.34 4.45
CA VAL A 111 -17.70 -26.94 4.00
C VAL A 111 -17.24 -26.82 2.55
N HIS A 112 -16.13 -27.47 2.17
CA HIS A 112 -15.64 -27.49 0.79
C HIS A 112 -16.64 -28.14 -0.18
N GLU A 113 -17.25 -29.26 0.19
CA GLU A 113 -18.28 -29.92 -0.62
C GLU A 113 -19.47 -28.97 -0.89
N PHE A 114 -19.96 -28.28 0.15
CA PHE A 114 -21.06 -27.32 -0.02
C PHE A 114 -20.66 -26.11 -0.87
N ILE A 115 -19.45 -25.60 -0.73
CA ILE A 115 -18.93 -24.52 -1.58
C ILE A 115 -18.91 -24.95 -3.04
N LEU A 116 -18.49 -26.18 -3.33
CA LEU A 116 -18.47 -26.73 -4.69
C LEU A 116 -19.88 -26.93 -5.22
N ALA A 117 -20.80 -27.47 -4.42
CA ALA A 117 -22.18 -27.72 -4.81
C ALA A 117 -22.94 -26.42 -5.14
N HIS A 118 -22.70 -25.35 -4.39
CA HIS A 118 -23.36 -24.05 -4.57
C HIS A 118 -22.60 -23.09 -5.49
N ARG A 119 -21.54 -23.56 -6.15
CA ARG A 119 -20.76 -22.75 -7.08
C ARG A 119 -21.58 -22.50 -8.34
N LYS A 120 -21.97 -21.24 -8.57
CA LYS A 120 -22.56 -20.84 -9.86
C LYS A 120 -21.59 -21.21 -11.00
N PRO A 121 -22.04 -21.94 -12.04
CA PRO A 121 -21.19 -22.23 -13.18
C PRO A 121 -20.70 -20.92 -13.78
N LYS A 122 -19.37 -20.78 -13.95
CA LYS A 122 -18.82 -19.63 -14.68
C LYS A 122 -19.32 -19.76 -16.13
N PRO A 123 -19.88 -18.69 -16.74
CA PRO A 123 -20.21 -18.75 -18.14
C PRO A 123 -18.94 -19.11 -18.94
N PRO A 124 -19.06 -19.92 -20.00
CA PRO A 124 -17.93 -20.27 -20.83
C PRO A 124 -17.27 -18.98 -21.34
N LYS A 125 -15.95 -18.87 -21.17
CA LYS A 125 -15.18 -17.74 -21.71
C LYS A 125 -15.38 -17.76 -23.23
N SER A 126 -15.72 -16.63 -23.84
CA SER A 126 -15.81 -16.54 -25.30
C SER A 126 -14.45 -16.83 -25.92
N ASN A 127 -14.37 -17.73 -26.90
CA ASN A 127 -13.11 -18.09 -27.58
C ASN A 127 -12.53 -16.96 -28.43
N LYS A 128 -13.28 -15.87 -28.65
CA LYS A 128 -12.79 -14.71 -29.39
C LYS A 128 -12.02 -13.78 -28.45
N PRO A 129 -10.77 -13.42 -28.77
CA PRO A 129 -10.08 -12.38 -28.02
C PRO A 129 -10.88 -11.09 -28.14
N THR A 130 -11.19 -10.46 -27.01
CA THR A 130 -11.88 -9.18 -26.96
C THR A 130 -11.10 -8.24 -26.05
N ILE A 131 -10.87 -7.03 -26.55
CA ILE A 131 -10.33 -5.91 -25.77
C ILE A 131 -11.45 -5.12 -25.08
N TRP A 132 -12.72 -5.46 -25.32
CA TRP A 132 -13.86 -4.82 -24.67
C TRP A 132 -14.13 -5.46 -23.30
N LYS A 133 -14.17 -4.62 -22.26
CA LYS A 133 -14.49 -5.01 -20.88
C LYS A 133 -15.53 -4.06 -20.30
N THR A 134 -16.35 -4.54 -19.38
CA THR A 134 -17.30 -3.69 -18.65
C THR A 134 -16.54 -2.77 -17.69
N GLY A 135 -16.79 -1.47 -17.79
CA GLY A 135 -16.29 -0.43 -16.90
C GLY A 135 -16.95 -0.49 -15.51
N ARG A 136 -16.50 0.36 -14.59
CA ARG A 136 -17.09 0.46 -13.24
C ARG A 136 -18.56 0.87 -13.29
N ASP A 137 -18.93 1.64 -14.30
CA ASP A 137 -20.27 2.21 -14.48
C ASP A 137 -21.20 1.32 -15.32
N GLY A 138 -20.73 0.12 -15.71
CA GLY A 138 -21.49 -0.80 -16.57
C GLY A 138 -21.30 -0.58 -18.08
N GLU A 139 -20.69 0.53 -18.48
CA GLU A 139 -20.42 0.86 -19.89
C GLU A 139 -19.25 0.06 -20.48
N PRO A 140 -19.25 -0.25 -21.79
CA PRO A 140 -18.13 -0.95 -22.44
C PRO A 140 -16.90 -0.03 -22.54
N VAL A 141 -15.77 -0.51 -22.02
CA VAL A 141 -14.47 0.16 -22.07
C VAL A 141 -13.49 -0.70 -22.87
N CYS A 142 -12.81 -0.09 -23.83
CA CYS A 142 -11.69 -0.72 -24.52
C CYS A 142 -10.47 -0.75 -23.57
N ARG A 143 -9.97 -1.96 -23.28
CA ARG A 143 -8.73 -2.19 -22.52
C ARG A 143 -7.77 -3.03 -23.35
N ILE A 144 -6.76 -2.36 -23.87
CA ILE A 144 -5.62 -2.99 -24.52
C ILE A 144 -4.79 -3.66 -23.40
N PRO A 145 -4.48 -4.97 -23.49
CA PRO A 145 -3.53 -5.63 -22.58
C PRO A 145 -2.14 -5.00 -22.68
N ASP A 146 -1.25 -5.38 -21.76
CA ASP A 146 0.14 -4.92 -21.80
C ASP A 146 0.79 -5.31 -23.14
N ILE A 147 1.40 -4.31 -23.79
CA ILE A 147 2.12 -4.49 -25.05
C ILE A 147 3.57 -4.85 -24.69
N MET A 148 3.87 -6.14 -24.77
CA MET A 148 5.17 -6.71 -24.43
C MET A 148 5.97 -6.96 -25.71
N GLU A 149 6.61 -5.92 -26.23
CA GLU A 149 7.51 -5.98 -27.40
C GLU A 149 8.98 -5.96 -26.92
N ASP A 150 9.83 -6.81 -27.47
CA ASP A 150 11.25 -6.91 -27.07
C ASP A 150 12.04 -5.62 -27.38
N ASP A 151 11.68 -4.93 -28.47
CA ASP A 151 12.29 -3.67 -28.89
C ASP A 151 11.63 -2.42 -28.24
N MET A 152 10.54 -2.63 -27.49
CA MET A 152 9.75 -1.59 -26.83
C MET A 152 9.33 -0.45 -27.77
N GLN A 153 9.24 -0.71 -29.08
CA GLN A 153 9.13 0.35 -30.08
C GLN A 153 7.81 1.11 -29.94
N THR A 154 6.69 0.41 -29.80
CA THR A 154 5.36 1.02 -29.70
C THR A 154 5.27 1.95 -28.49
N GLY A 155 5.74 1.50 -27.32
CA GLY A 155 5.76 2.30 -26.10
C GLY A 155 6.63 3.55 -26.24
N SER A 156 7.82 3.40 -26.82
CA SER A 156 8.77 4.50 -27.04
C SER A 156 8.22 5.58 -27.99
N ILE A 157 7.55 5.18 -29.07
CA ILE A 157 6.93 6.12 -30.02
C ILE A 157 5.78 6.89 -29.35
N ILE A 158 4.91 6.20 -28.62
CA ILE A 158 3.79 6.85 -27.92
C ILE A 158 4.32 7.85 -26.89
N GLN A 159 5.30 7.45 -26.07
CA GLN A 159 5.88 8.32 -25.05
C GLN A 159 6.50 9.58 -25.67
N ARG A 160 7.27 9.42 -26.77
CA ARG A 160 7.86 10.55 -27.49
C ARG A 160 6.80 11.54 -27.98
N GLU A 161 5.71 11.06 -28.57
CA GLU A 161 4.59 11.93 -29.01
C GLU A 161 3.90 12.63 -27.84
N MET A 162 3.86 12.01 -26.66
CA MET A 162 3.34 12.65 -25.46
C MET A 162 4.25 13.78 -24.97
N ASP A 163 5.57 13.53 -24.97
CA ASP A 163 6.56 14.47 -24.44
C ASP A 163 6.82 15.65 -25.39
N GLU A 164 6.98 15.38 -26.70
CA GLU A 164 7.34 16.39 -27.70
C GLU A 164 6.11 17.19 -28.16
N ASN A 165 4.97 16.51 -28.35
CA ASN A 165 3.78 17.11 -28.97
C ASN A 165 2.62 17.30 -27.99
N GLY A 166 2.77 16.96 -26.71
CA GLY A 166 1.74 17.11 -25.68
C GLY A 166 0.48 16.28 -25.97
N LYS A 167 0.57 15.26 -26.83
CA LYS A 167 -0.58 14.40 -27.15
C LYS A 167 -0.85 13.47 -25.97
N ILE A 168 -2.10 13.03 -25.83
CA ILE A 168 -2.43 11.90 -24.94
C ILE A 168 -2.36 10.60 -25.74
N ALA A 169 -1.97 9.49 -25.09
CA ALA A 169 -1.84 8.19 -25.74
C ALA A 169 -3.09 7.77 -26.53
N GLN A 170 -4.30 8.07 -26.03
CA GLN A 170 -5.55 7.76 -26.73
C GLN A 170 -5.68 8.48 -28.07
N ARG A 171 -5.14 9.70 -28.20
CA ARG A 171 -5.15 10.46 -29.46
C ARG A 171 -4.14 9.85 -30.46
N VAL A 172 -2.94 9.52 -29.99
CA VAL A 172 -1.92 8.85 -30.83
C VAL A 172 -2.45 7.53 -31.39
N ILE A 173 -3.06 6.69 -30.54
CA ILE A 173 -3.67 5.42 -30.96
C ILE A 173 -4.80 5.66 -31.98
N ARG A 174 -5.63 6.69 -31.78
CA ARG A 174 -6.71 7.01 -32.72
C ARG A 174 -6.16 7.37 -34.10
N GLU A 175 -5.18 8.26 -34.17
CA GLU A 175 -4.52 8.67 -35.41
C GLU A 175 -3.89 7.46 -36.12
N ALA A 176 -3.19 6.60 -35.38
CA ALA A 176 -2.59 5.37 -35.92
C ALA A 176 -3.65 4.41 -36.51
N VAL A 177 -4.79 4.23 -35.83
CA VAL A 177 -5.90 3.40 -36.32
C VAL A 177 -6.54 4.00 -37.58
N GLU A 178 -6.66 5.32 -37.67
CA GLU A 178 -7.16 6.01 -38.86
C GLU A 178 -6.22 5.85 -40.05
N LEU A 179 -4.92 5.99 -39.84
CA LEU A 179 -3.89 5.73 -40.85
C LEU A 179 -3.93 4.28 -41.33
N TRP A 180 -3.99 3.33 -40.40
CA TRP A 180 -4.11 1.91 -40.74
C TRP A 180 -5.37 1.62 -41.58
N LYS A 181 -6.53 2.19 -41.23
CA LYS A 181 -7.74 2.08 -42.05
C LYS A 181 -7.57 2.68 -43.44
N ALA A 182 -6.94 3.84 -43.56
CA ALA A 182 -6.69 4.46 -44.86
C ALA A 182 -5.77 3.62 -45.76
N VAL A 183 -4.80 2.91 -45.19
CA VAL A 183 -3.99 1.91 -45.91
C VAL A 183 -4.85 0.72 -46.37
N GLN A 184 -5.65 0.15 -45.46
CA GLN A 184 -6.54 -0.97 -45.80
C GLN A 184 -7.58 -0.63 -46.88
N GLU A 185 -8.05 0.62 -46.91
CA GLU A 185 -9.00 1.12 -47.90
C GLU A 185 -8.32 1.58 -49.21
N GLY A 186 -7.00 1.44 -49.33
CA GLY A 186 -6.22 1.82 -50.52
C GLY A 186 -6.09 3.33 -50.75
N ARG A 187 -6.43 4.15 -49.74
CA ARG A 187 -6.23 5.62 -49.79
C ARG A 187 -4.77 6.02 -49.56
N LEU A 188 -3.99 5.14 -48.94
CA LEU A 188 -2.56 5.33 -48.69
C LEU A 188 -1.80 4.10 -49.22
N ILE A 189 -0.66 4.34 -49.86
CA ILE A 189 0.27 3.30 -50.29
C ILE A 189 1.48 3.37 -49.37
N VAL A 190 1.73 2.30 -48.62
CA VAL A 190 2.96 2.16 -47.84
C VAL A 190 4.06 1.80 -48.83
N LYS A 191 5.07 2.68 -48.97
CA LYS A 191 6.31 2.33 -49.65
C LYS A 191 7.24 1.74 -48.61
N ASP A 192 7.62 0.50 -48.78
CA ASP A 192 8.75 -0.06 -48.05
C ASP A 192 9.99 0.72 -48.49
N VAL A 193 10.65 1.36 -47.53
CA VAL A 193 11.96 1.96 -47.77
C VAL A 193 12.93 0.80 -47.79
N GLU A 194 13.14 0.21 -48.97
CA GLU A 194 14.35 -0.59 -49.19
C GLU A 194 15.54 0.36 -49.00
N GLU A 195 16.40 0.06 -48.04
CA GLU A 195 17.61 0.80 -47.73
C GLU A 195 18.61 0.71 -48.89
N ASP A 196 18.41 1.51 -49.93
CA ASP A 196 19.48 1.85 -50.87
C ASP A 196 20.35 2.94 -50.24
N ILE A 197 21.28 2.52 -49.37
CA ILE A 197 22.45 3.33 -49.01
C ILE A 197 23.41 3.29 -50.20
N GLU A 198 23.12 4.06 -51.25
CA GLU A 198 24.15 4.51 -52.19
C GLU A 198 24.64 5.90 -51.79
N SER A 199 25.96 6.00 -51.67
CA SER A 199 26.72 7.19 -51.28
C SER A 199 26.45 8.39 -52.21
N PRO A 200 26.61 9.64 -51.74
CA PRO A 200 26.14 10.81 -52.47
C PRO A 200 27.11 11.20 -53.59
N PRO A 201 26.59 11.82 -54.66
CA PRO A 201 27.32 12.90 -55.30
C PRO A 201 26.50 14.19 -55.27
N SER A 202 27.08 15.15 -54.56
CA SER A 202 27.28 16.54 -54.96
C SER A 202 26.48 17.07 -56.16
N THR A 203 25.81 18.21 -55.95
CA THR A 203 26.13 19.51 -56.58
C THR A 203 24.85 20.30 -56.94
N ASN A 204 24.70 21.45 -56.28
CA ASN A 204 24.03 22.69 -56.66
C ASN A 204 22.57 22.67 -57.14
N SER A 205 21.68 23.25 -56.32
CA SER A 205 20.81 24.31 -56.82
C SER A 205 20.53 25.37 -55.76
N LYS A 206 20.91 26.59 -56.16
CA LYS A 206 20.78 27.94 -55.61
C LYS A 206 19.40 28.36 -55.08
N PHE A 207 19.49 29.42 -54.26
CA PHE A 207 18.54 30.53 -53.97
C PHE A 207 17.50 30.27 -52.88
N GLU A 208 17.22 31.14 -51.89
CA GLU A 208 17.62 32.51 -51.44
C GLU A 208 17.18 32.58 -49.95
N THR A 209 18.04 32.91 -48.97
CA THR A 209 18.11 34.21 -48.23
C THR A 209 16.74 34.83 -47.92
N GLU A 210 16.33 35.13 -46.68
CA GLU A 210 16.81 36.10 -45.66
C GLU A 210 15.89 35.90 -44.42
N ASP A 211 16.12 36.29 -43.16
CA ASP A 211 17.21 36.91 -42.39
C ASP A 211 16.83 36.85 -40.89
N PHE A 212 17.84 36.87 -40.01
CA PHE A 212 17.92 37.47 -38.65
C PHE A 212 16.78 37.22 -37.61
N VAL A 213 17.03 36.90 -36.33
CA VAL A 213 17.97 37.51 -35.36
C VAL A 213 18.31 36.49 -34.26
N THR A 214 19.61 36.32 -33.97
CA THR A 214 20.14 35.74 -32.73
C THR A 214 20.51 36.86 -31.78
N GLN A 215 20.00 36.87 -30.54
CA GLN A 215 20.53 37.53 -29.32
C GLN A 215 19.60 37.12 -28.15
N ASN A 216 19.97 36.73 -26.94
CA ASN A 216 21.20 36.58 -26.17
C ASN A 216 20.86 35.63 -24.99
N GLU A 217 21.83 34.86 -24.50
CA GLU A 217 21.82 34.35 -23.12
C GLU A 217 21.83 35.51 -22.11
N PRO A 218 21.31 35.27 -20.91
CA PRO A 218 22.25 35.24 -19.81
C PRO A 218 22.08 34.00 -18.91
N GLU A 219 23.23 33.46 -18.51
CA GLU A 219 23.38 32.68 -17.29
C GLU A 219 22.79 33.44 -16.09
N VAL A 220 22.21 32.71 -15.13
CA VAL A 220 22.58 32.71 -13.70
C VAL A 220 21.40 32.22 -12.83
N GLU A 221 21.76 31.29 -11.93
CA GLU A 221 21.15 30.91 -10.65
C GLU A 221 19.99 29.89 -10.59
N LEU A 222 20.42 28.65 -10.34
CA LEU A 222 19.70 27.57 -9.67
C LEU A 222 19.09 28.02 -8.34
N ASN A 223 17.76 27.94 -8.22
CA ASN A 223 17.06 27.98 -6.95
C ASN A 223 16.20 26.71 -6.82
N PHE A 224 16.71 25.70 -6.11
CA PHE A 224 15.99 24.49 -5.75
C PHE A 224 15.14 24.76 -4.51
N ASN A 225 13.84 25.02 -4.70
CA ASN A 225 12.80 24.84 -3.69
C ASN A 225 11.44 24.89 -4.36
N THR A 226 10.95 23.75 -4.88
CA THR A 226 9.52 23.47 -5.05
C THR A 226 9.35 21.97 -5.29
N PHE A 227 9.06 21.22 -4.22
CA PHE A 227 8.40 19.92 -4.32
C PHE A 227 6.89 20.22 -4.25
N VAL A 228 6.19 20.07 -5.38
CA VAL A 228 4.72 20.07 -5.43
C VAL A 228 4.28 18.62 -5.53
N GLU A 229 3.70 18.12 -4.45
CA GLU A 229 2.77 17.00 -4.50
C GLU A 229 1.42 17.52 -4.96
N THR A 230 1.02 17.09 -6.16
CA THR A 230 -0.33 17.26 -6.70
C THR A 230 -1.29 16.23 -6.08
N ARG A 231 -2.36 16.72 -5.45
CA ARG A 231 -3.79 16.44 -5.74
C ARG A 231 -4.61 16.45 -4.45
N GLU A 232 -5.47 17.48 -4.32
CA GLU A 232 -6.77 17.31 -3.70
C GLU A 232 -7.85 17.77 -4.68
N ASP A 233 -8.76 16.86 -4.99
CA ASP A 233 -9.97 17.11 -5.74
C ASP A 233 -10.92 17.99 -4.93
N SER A 234 -11.32 19.10 -5.53
CA SER A 234 -12.40 19.97 -5.10
C SER A 234 -13.72 19.22 -4.95
N ASN A 235 -14.37 19.37 -3.79
CA ASN A 235 -15.83 19.50 -3.70
C ASN A 235 -16.22 19.98 -2.28
N ASN A 236 -16.48 21.28 -2.13
CA ASN A 236 -17.72 21.81 -1.54
C ASN A 236 -17.66 23.35 -1.43
N VAL A 237 -18.54 24.02 -2.19
CA VAL A 237 -18.94 25.41 -1.97
C VAL A 237 -20.35 25.38 -1.41
N ILE A 238 -20.52 25.64 -0.12
CA ILE A 238 -21.67 26.39 0.41
C ILE A 238 -21.16 27.31 1.52
N LEU A 239 -21.46 28.59 1.33
CA LEU A 239 -21.20 29.74 2.19
C LEU A 239 -21.76 29.56 3.61
N ASN A 240 -20.99 29.98 4.61
CA ASN A 240 -21.51 30.79 5.71
C ASN A 240 -20.37 31.59 6.33
N GLU A 241 -20.50 32.90 6.19
CA GLU A 241 -19.73 33.93 6.87
C GLU A 241 -20.32 34.15 8.27
N VAL A 242 -19.48 34.71 9.15
CA VAL A 242 -19.80 35.46 10.39
C VAL A 242 -19.32 34.83 11.70
N GLU A 243 -18.44 35.65 12.32
CA GLU A 243 -18.06 35.76 13.73
C GLU A 243 -16.94 34.86 14.31
N THR A 244 -15.71 35.37 14.14
CA THR A 244 -14.70 35.40 15.20
C THR A 244 -15.27 35.86 16.54
N PRO A 245 -14.80 35.25 17.64
CA PRO A 245 -14.21 36.04 18.71
C PRO A 245 -12.79 35.58 19.02
N GLN A 246 -11.92 36.56 19.21
CA GLN A 246 -10.63 36.42 19.86
C GLN A 246 -10.78 35.77 21.25
N SER A 247 -9.92 34.80 21.56
CA SER A 247 -9.58 34.46 22.94
C SER A 247 -8.15 33.97 23.04
N THR A 248 -7.30 34.92 23.44
CA THR A 248 -6.26 34.81 24.47
C THR A 248 -5.68 33.43 24.79
N ASN A 249 -4.37 33.32 24.55
CA ASN A 249 -3.37 32.53 25.25
C ASN A 249 -3.86 31.81 26.51
N GLY A 250 -4.00 30.50 26.39
CA GLY A 250 -4.20 29.57 27.50
C GLY A 250 -3.61 28.22 27.15
N VAL A 251 -2.28 28.15 26.97
CA VAL A 251 -1.58 26.85 26.98
C VAL A 251 -1.76 26.30 28.38
N SER A 252 -2.62 25.28 28.49
CA SER A 252 -2.94 24.61 29.74
C SER A 252 -1.65 24.15 30.43
N ASN A 253 -1.48 24.47 31.72
CA ASN A 253 -0.31 24.11 32.52
C ASN A 253 0.04 22.61 32.45
N ASN A 254 -0.95 21.77 32.16
CA ASN A 254 -0.79 20.32 32.00
C ASN A 254 0.01 19.93 30.73
N GLN A 255 -0.08 20.73 29.65
CA GLN A 255 0.63 20.46 28.41
C GLN A 255 2.10 20.88 28.51
N THR A 256 2.37 21.96 29.26
CA THR A 256 3.74 22.40 29.55
C THR A 256 4.48 21.41 30.46
N LEU A 257 3.76 20.75 31.39
CA LEU A 257 4.33 19.69 32.22
C LEU A 257 4.72 18.46 31.38
N ALA A 258 3.84 18.05 30.46
CA ALA A 258 4.09 16.92 29.57
C ALA A 258 5.31 17.15 28.65
N PHE A 259 5.51 18.38 28.15
CA PHE A 259 6.69 18.68 27.33
C PHE A 259 8.00 18.64 28.11
N LYS A 260 7.99 19.01 29.40
CA LYS A 260 9.19 18.92 30.25
C LYS A 260 9.60 17.48 30.50
N GLU A 261 8.64 16.58 30.69
CA GLU A 261 8.91 15.14 30.84
C GLU A 261 9.50 14.55 29.56
N ILE A 262 9.01 14.96 28.38
CA ILE A 262 9.56 14.55 27.08
C ILE A 262 10.97 15.09 26.86
N VAL A 263 11.23 16.34 27.25
CA VAL A 263 12.57 16.93 27.18
C VAL A 263 13.53 16.17 28.09
N GLU A 264 13.11 15.82 29.31
CA GLU A 264 13.94 15.04 30.23
C GLU A 264 14.26 13.64 29.69
N THR A 265 13.29 12.94 29.09
CA THR A 265 13.57 11.64 28.44
C THR A 265 14.50 11.80 27.25
N LEU A 266 14.33 12.83 26.43
CA LEU A 266 15.21 13.13 25.29
C LEU A 266 16.64 13.45 25.71
N THR A 267 16.89 14.04 26.88
CA THR A 267 18.28 14.26 27.33
C THR A 267 19.04 12.97 27.64
N ARG A 268 18.34 11.86 27.88
CA ARG A 268 18.93 10.56 28.27
C ARG A 268 19.14 9.59 27.12
N VAL A 269 18.60 9.87 25.94
CA VAL A 269 18.74 8.99 24.77
C VAL A 269 20.20 8.89 24.34
N GLU A 270 20.61 7.74 23.82
CA GLU A 270 21.99 7.49 23.36
C GLU A 270 22.09 7.24 21.86
N SER A 271 20.96 7.11 21.16
CA SER A 271 20.92 6.87 19.71
C SER A 271 19.94 7.79 18.99
N TRP A 272 20.19 8.06 17.71
CA TRP A 272 19.25 8.80 16.86
C TRP A 272 17.91 8.06 16.68
N LEU A 273 17.92 6.72 16.78
CA LEU A 273 16.70 5.91 16.68
C LEU A 273 15.76 6.14 17.86
N GLU A 274 16.27 6.21 19.08
CA GLU A 274 15.48 6.54 20.27
C GLU A 274 14.89 7.95 20.19
N VAL A 275 15.66 8.91 19.65
CA VAL A 275 15.17 10.27 19.37
C VAL A 275 13.98 10.21 18.42
N MET A 276 14.07 9.43 17.36
CA MET A 276 12.99 9.25 16.38
C MET A 276 11.77 8.56 17.02
N ASP A 277 11.94 7.46 17.75
CA ASP A 277 10.82 6.74 18.37
C ASP A 277 10.00 7.62 19.33
N ILE A 278 10.69 8.47 20.09
CA ILE A 278 10.05 9.42 21.00
C ILE A 278 9.36 10.54 20.21
N ILE A 279 10.01 11.12 19.20
CA ILE A 279 9.53 12.35 18.55
C ILE A 279 8.53 12.08 17.41
N ASP A 280 8.57 10.92 16.75
CA ASP A 280 7.88 10.71 15.47
C ASP A 280 6.36 10.69 15.58
N ASN A 281 5.85 10.35 16.77
CA ASN A 281 4.43 10.33 17.09
C ASN A 281 3.79 11.73 17.28
N TYR A 282 4.59 12.81 17.23
CA TYR A 282 4.11 14.18 17.45
C TYR A 282 3.96 14.98 16.15
N PRO A 283 2.99 15.92 16.06
CA PRO A 283 2.84 16.78 14.89
C PRO A 283 4.01 17.78 14.76
N PRO A 284 4.31 18.30 13.55
CA PRO A 284 5.46 19.18 13.30
C PRO A 284 5.55 20.41 14.22
N SER A 285 4.40 21.03 14.54
CA SER A 285 4.33 22.17 15.46
C SER A 285 4.80 21.81 16.87
N THR A 286 4.50 20.60 17.33
CA THR A 286 4.95 20.07 18.62
C THR A 286 6.41 19.68 18.59
N LYS A 287 6.91 19.08 17.50
CA LYS A 287 8.34 18.77 17.32
C LYS A 287 9.18 20.05 17.43
N SER A 288 8.78 21.11 16.74
CA SER A 288 9.47 22.42 16.81
C SER A 288 9.43 23.04 18.21
N HIS A 289 8.32 22.88 18.93
CA HIS A 289 8.22 23.37 20.31
C HIS A 289 9.13 22.60 21.28
N ILE A 290 9.14 21.27 21.20
CA ILE A 290 10.04 20.42 22.00
C ILE A 290 11.50 20.74 21.68
N TRP A 291 11.84 20.89 20.39
CA TRP A 291 13.18 21.27 19.96
C TRP A 291 13.65 22.59 20.60
N GLY A 292 12.78 23.61 20.60
CA GLY A 292 13.08 24.90 21.22
C GLY A 292 13.21 24.87 22.75
N LEU A 293 12.78 23.79 23.42
CA LEU A 293 12.94 23.59 24.86
C LEU A 293 14.23 22.84 25.23
N LEU A 294 14.90 22.21 24.26
CA LEU A 294 16.20 21.57 24.48
C LEU A 294 17.29 22.63 24.63
N ASP A 295 18.29 22.35 25.45
CA ASP A 295 19.49 23.18 25.52
C ASP A 295 20.38 22.96 24.30
N ASN A 296 21.24 23.94 23.99
CA ASN A 296 22.09 23.89 22.81
C ASN A 296 23.00 22.65 22.80
N ALA A 297 23.46 22.20 23.97
CA ALA A 297 24.31 21.02 24.07
C ALA A 297 23.57 19.73 23.66
N THR A 298 22.31 19.55 24.05
CA THR A 298 21.51 18.40 23.62
C THR A 298 21.17 18.48 22.14
N GLN A 299 20.87 19.67 21.60
CA GLN A 299 20.63 19.85 20.17
C GLN A 299 21.86 19.50 19.33
N GLU A 300 23.06 19.95 19.72
CA GLU A 300 24.32 19.60 19.06
C GLU A 300 24.58 18.10 19.12
N ARG A 301 24.37 17.47 20.27
CA ARG A 301 24.46 16.01 20.42
C ARG A 301 23.50 15.28 19.48
N PHE A 302 22.28 15.77 19.31
CA PHE A 302 21.30 15.18 18.38
C PHE A 302 21.75 15.33 16.93
N HIS A 303 22.37 16.43 16.56
CA HIS A 303 22.99 16.58 15.23
C HIS A 303 24.14 15.59 15.02
N GLU A 304 24.96 15.33 16.04
CA GLU A 304 26.03 14.32 15.99
C GLU A 304 25.45 12.91 15.85
N LEU A 305 24.47 12.54 16.69
CA LEU A 305 23.79 11.25 16.61
C LEU A 305 23.13 11.04 15.25
N LYS A 306 22.50 12.08 14.68
CA LYS A 306 21.93 12.02 13.34
C LYS A 306 23.00 11.80 12.28
N ARG A 307 24.13 12.49 12.40
CA ARG A 307 25.25 12.34 11.46
C ARG A 307 25.82 10.93 11.50
N GLU A 308 26.13 10.42 12.70
CA GLU A 308 26.59 9.05 12.91
C GLU A 308 25.58 8.03 12.38
N TYR A 309 24.29 8.26 12.60
CA TYR A 309 23.23 7.42 12.06
C TYR A 309 23.21 7.39 10.53
N LEU A 310 23.28 8.54 9.87
CA LEU A 310 23.31 8.63 8.40
C LEU A 310 24.60 8.00 7.83
N GLU A 311 25.75 8.28 8.44
CA GLU A 311 27.03 7.65 8.07
C GLU A 311 27.01 6.13 8.24
N ASN A 312 26.23 5.61 9.20
CA ASN A 312 26.02 4.18 9.39
C ASN A 312 24.99 3.58 8.40
N GLN A 313 24.08 4.38 7.84
CA GLN A 313 23.16 3.92 6.77
C GLN A 313 23.86 3.81 5.41
N ASP A 314 24.84 4.66 5.13
CA ASP A 314 25.60 4.65 3.86
C ASP A 314 26.71 3.59 3.81
N LYS A 315 26.89 2.80 4.88
CA LYS A 315 27.87 1.70 4.87
C LYS A 315 27.38 0.58 3.93
N PRO A 316 28.23 0.10 3.01
CA PRO A 316 27.88 -1.02 2.16
C PRO A 316 27.57 -2.24 3.04
N LEU A 317 26.55 -3.00 2.66
CA LEU A 317 26.17 -4.24 3.32
C LEU A 317 27.38 -5.17 3.42
N GLN A 318 27.57 -5.76 4.60
CA GLN A 318 28.69 -6.65 4.89
C GLN A 318 28.21 -8.08 5.16
N VAL A 319 29.13 -9.03 5.04
CA VAL A 319 28.89 -10.41 5.48
C VAL A 319 28.56 -10.40 6.98
N ASN A 320 27.55 -11.19 7.36
CA ASN A 320 26.89 -11.26 8.66
C ASN A 320 25.91 -10.12 8.99
N ASP A 321 25.68 -9.15 8.10
CA ASP A 321 24.60 -8.20 8.31
C ASP A 321 23.23 -8.90 8.23
N LYS A 322 22.34 -8.53 9.17
CA LYS A 322 20.92 -8.88 9.10
C LYS A 322 20.22 -7.95 8.11
N VAL A 323 19.45 -8.50 7.18
CA VAL A 323 18.78 -7.75 6.11
C VAL A 323 17.33 -8.20 5.89
N MET A 324 16.47 -7.25 5.55
CA MET A 324 15.14 -7.49 5.01
C MET A 324 15.21 -7.50 3.50
N TRP A 325 14.52 -8.45 2.87
CA TRP A 325 14.34 -8.48 1.43
C TRP A 325 12.91 -8.03 1.08
N GLU A 326 12.75 -6.77 0.66
CA GLU A 326 11.42 -6.18 0.44
C GLU A 326 10.65 -6.83 -0.72
N LYS A 327 11.38 -7.38 -1.70
CA LYS A 327 10.82 -8.08 -2.87
C LYS A 327 10.82 -9.60 -2.70
N CYS A 328 10.92 -10.10 -1.47
CA CYS A 328 10.92 -11.53 -1.19
C CYS A 328 9.66 -12.21 -1.76
N PRO A 329 9.78 -13.23 -2.62
CA PRO A 329 8.64 -13.97 -3.16
C PRO A 329 7.74 -14.50 -2.04
N GLY A 330 6.42 -14.33 -2.15
CA GLY A 330 5.47 -14.63 -1.05
C GLY A 330 5.39 -16.09 -0.60
N ASN A 331 6.10 -17.01 -1.25
CA ASN A 331 6.30 -18.40 -0.81
C ASN A 331 7.51 -18.56 0.14
N ILE A 332 8.24 -17.50 0.44
CA ILE A 332 9.38 -17.44 1.34
C ILE A 332 9.01 -16.51 2.49
N TYR A 333 9.38 -16.90 3.71
CA TYR A 333 9.01 -16.20 4.95
C TYR A 333 9.55 -14.77 4.97
N SER A 334 8.76 -13.80 4.51
CA SER A 334 9.11 -12.37 4.43
C SER A 334 9.14 -11.65 5.79
N TRP A 335 8.94 -12.36 6.90
CA TRP A 335 8.75 -11.78 8.23
C TRP A 335 9.98 -11.91 9.14
N GLN A 336 11.02 -12.61 8.70
CA GLN A 336 12.25 -12.78 9.45
C GLN A 336 13.43 -12.15 8.71
N PRO A 337 14.34 -11.45 9.44
CA PRO A 337 15.63 -11.02 8.91
C PRO A 337 16.42 -12.18 8.34
N PHE A 338 17.04 -11.97 7.18
CA PHE A 338 18.04 -12.87 6.62
C PHE A 338 19.43 -12.46 7.07
N VAL A 339 20.37 -13.41 7.14
CA VAL A 339 21.78 -13.09 7.39
C VAL A 339 22.56 -13.23 6.09
N ILE A 340 23.34 -12.20 5.71
CA ILE A 340 24.24 -12.27 4.57
C ILE A 340 25.38 -13.24 4.88
N THR A 341 25.52 -14.29 4.08
CA THR A 341 26.58 -15.32 4.24
C THR A 341 27.79 -15.07 3.35
N THR A 342 27.57 -14.62 2.12
CA THR A 342 28.63 -14.20 1.19
C THR A 342 28.14 -13.07 0.30
N ILE A 343 29.08 -12.25 -0.21
CA ILE A 343 28.80 -11.18 -1.19
C ILE A 343 29.76 -11.35 -2.37
N GLU A 344 29.21 -11.51 -3.57
CA GLU A 344 29.96 -11.66 -4.83
C GLU A 344 29.24 -10.91 -5.94
N ASP A 345 29.98 -10.14 -6.75
CA ASP A 345 29.49 -9.43 -7.94
C ASP A 345 28.21 -8.60 -7.72
N GLY A 346 28.13 -7.86 -6.61
CA GLY A 346 26.98 -7.00 -6.28
C GLY A 346 25.74 -7.76 -5.81
N LYS A 347 25.88 -9.06 -5.49
CA LYS A 347 24.81 -9.90 -4.96
C LYS A 347 25.22 -10.54 -3.63
N ALA A 348 24.24 -10.75 -2.75
CA ALA A 348 24.41 -11.41 -1.48
C ALA A 348 23.73 -12.79 -1.48
N MET A 349 24.41 -13.78 -0.90
CA MET A 349 23.80 -15.05 -0.51
C MET A 349 23.22 -14.93 0.89
N LEU A 350 22.00 -15.41 1.08
CA LEU A 350 21.31 -15.36 2.37
C LEU A 350 21.29 -16.76 3.00
N ASP A 351 21.44 -16.83 4.32
CA ASP A 351 21.49 -18.05 5.14
C ASP A 351 20.39 -19.09 4.85
N CYS A 352 19.16 -18.62 4.61
CA CYS A 352 18.00 -19.48 4.33
C CYS A 352 17.54 -19.44 2.86
N PHE A 353 18.36 -18.90 1.95
CA PHE A 353 17.99 -18.72 0.54
C PHE A 353 19.10 -19.11 -0.44
N ASN A 354 18.82 -20.13 -1.26
CA ASN A 354 19.81 -20.77 -2.13
C ASN A 354 20.10 -20.01 -3.44
N ARG A 355 19.63 -18.76 -3.60
CA ARG A 355 19.89 -17.95 -4.79
C ARG A 355 20.45 -16.59 -4.38
N PRO A 356 21.43 -16.06 -5.12
CA PRO A 356 21.99 -14.74 -4.83
C PRO A 356 20.94 -13.65 -5.10
N VAL A 357 20.84 -12.71 -4.16
CA VAL A 357 19.90 -11.58 -4.20
C VAL A 357 20.69 -10.30 -4.46
N SER A 358 20.17 -9.40 -5.29
CA SER A 358 20.82 -8.10 -5.53
C SER A 358 20.93 -7.31 -4.24
N LEU A 359 22.09 -6.70 -3.96
CA LEU A 359 22.27 -5.84 -2.79
C LEU A 359 21.28 -4.66 -2.78
N GLU A 360 20.85 -4.19 -3.95
CA GLU A 360 19.85 -3.13 -4.10
C GLU A 360 18.44 -3.52 -3.61
N GLU A 361 18.18 -4.82 -3.46
CA GLU A 361 16.88 -5.33 -2.96
C GLU A 361 16.90 -5.61 -1.45
N LEU A 362 18.05 -5.43 -0.80
CA LEU A 362 18.26 -5.74 0.60
C LEU A 362 18.38 -4.47 1.43
N THR A 363 17.55 -4.38 2.46
CA THR A 363 17.57 -3.27 3.41
C THR A 363 18.13 -3.79 4.74
N LYS A 364 19.17 -3.18 5.30
CA LYS A 364 19.74 -3.59 6.59
C LYS A 364 18.68 -3.56 7.69
N CYS A 365 18.52 -4.66 8.42
CA CYS A 365 17.62 -4.72 9.56
C CYS A 365 18.12 -3.80 10.68
N ARG A 366 17.17 -3.16 11.36
CA ARG A 366 17.41 -2.38 12.57
C ARG A 366 17.80 -3.38 13.68
N GLU A 367 18.96 -3.20 14.31
CA GLU A 367 19.29 -3.91 15.56
C GLU A 367 18.69 -3.22 16.78
#